data_AF-A0A7S7TJK5-F1
#
_entry.id   AF-A0A7S7TJK5-F1
#
_cell.length_a   1.000
_cell.length_b   1.000
_cell.length_c   1.000
_cell.angle_alpha   90.00
_cell.angle_beta   90.00
_cell.angle_gamma   90.00
#
_symmetry.space_group_name_H-M   'P 1'
#
loop_
_entity.id
_entity.type
_entity.pdbx_description
1 polymer ?
#
loop_
_entity_poly.entity_id
_entity_poly.type
_entity_poly.pdbx_seq_one_letter_code
_entity_poly.pdbx_strand_id
1 'polypeptide(L)'
;MTIVNIVDRRKRGQRFLIVNAIIEAAWHHNSRTDADQVHPESGGPDYAEREHSSLEEAVRWANSFPEPVVLYLYDEDAGSRKTVCRHSKSPASR
;
A
#
# COMPACT_ATOMS: atom_id res chain seq x y z
N MET A 1 0.57 -15.08 9.71
CA MET A 1 0.89 -14.75 8.31
C MET A 1 -0.44 -14.42 7.66
N THR A 2 -0.65 -13.15 7.32
CA THR A 2 -1.96 -12.60 6.97
C THR A 2 -1.96 -11.89 5.61
N ILE A 3 -0.81 -11.79 4.95
CA ILE A 3 -0.76 -11.30 3.56
C ILE A 3 -1.27 -12.42 2.65
N VAL A 4 -2.37 -12.17 1.94
CA VAL A 4 -2.94 -13.11 0.96
C VAL A 4 -2.56 -12.77 -0.47
N ASN A 5 -2.15 -11.53 -0.74
CA ASN A 5 -1.66 -11.12 -2.03
C ASN A 5 -0.66 -9.95 -1.93
N ILE A 6 0.33 -9.93 -2.82
CA ILE A 6 1.29 -8.83 -2.96
C ILE A 6 1.22 -8.32 -4.40
N VAL A 7 0.82 -7.07 -4.56
CA VAL A 7 0.74 -6.39 -5.85
C VAL A 7 1.93 -5.44 -5.95
N ASP A 8 2.99 -5.90 -6.61
CA ASP A 8 4.18 -5.09 -6.84
C ASP A 8 4.01 -4.21 -8.09
N ARG A 9 3.87 -2.89 -7.89
CA ARG A 9 3.73 -1.90 -8.96
C ARG A 9 5.01 -1.08 -9.17
N ARG A 10 6.13 -1.48 -8.57
CA ARG A 10 7.42 -0.83 -8.74
C ARG A 10 7.94 -1.02 -10.16
N LYS A 11 8.54 0.01 -10.74
CA LYS A 11 9.19 -0.06 -12.07
C LYS A 11 10.29 -1.10 -12.10
N ARG A 12 10.95 -1.35 -10.96
CA ARG A 12 12.06 -2.30 -10.82
C ARG A 12 11.85 -3.22 -9.61
N GLY A 13 10.76 -3.99 -9.60
CA GLY A 13 10.33 -4.84 -8.48
C GLY A 13 11.33 -5.89 -7.97
N GLN A 14 12.40 -6.17 -8.71
CA GLN A 14 13.41 -7.15 -8.29
C GLN A 14 14.47 -6.57 -7.33
N ARG A 15 14.39 -5.27 -7.03
CA ARG A 15 15.34 -4.58 -6.16
C ARG A 15 14.81 -4.46 -4.74
N PHE A 16 15.71 -4.61 -3.78
CA PHE A 16 15.45 -4.25 -2.38
C PHE A 16 15.76 -2.76 -2.22
N LEU A 17 14.71 -1.96 -2.16
CA LEU A 17 14.77 -0.49 -2.11
C LEU A 17 13.83 0.04 -1.03
N ILE A 18 13.91 1.34 -0.81
CA ILE A 18 12.86 2.10 -0.14
C ILE A 18 11.60 2.08 -1.03
N VAL A 19 10.47 1.80 -0.41
CA VAL A 19 9.16 1.65 -1.06
C VAL A 19 8.11 2.47 -0.33
N ASN A 20 7.06 2.80 -1.08
CA ASN A 20 5.79 3.19 -0.50
C ASN A 20 4.86 1.98 -0.54
N ALA A 21 4.17 1.72 0.57
CA ALA A 21 3.32 0.57 0.76
C ALA A 21 1.90 0.99 1.11
N ILE A 22 0.92 0.32 0.52
CA ILE A 22 -0.50 0.45 0.87
C ILE A 22 -0.99 -0.93 1.26
N ILE A 23 -1.86 -0.99 2.25
CA ILE A 23 -2.61 -2.21 2.58
C ILE A 23 -4.11 -1.94 2.54
N GLU A 24 -4.83 -2.95 2.07
CA GLU A 24 -6.29 -3.01 2.09
C GLU A 24 -6.70 -4.38 2.62
N ALA A 25 -7.82 -4.44 3.33
CA ALA A 25 -8.37 -5.72 3.77
C ALA A 25 -8.80 -6.56 2.56
N ALA A 26 -8.46 -7.85 2.57
CA ALA A 26 -8.68 -8.72 1.41
C ALA A 26 -10.17 -8.86 1.02
N TRP A 27 -11.07 -8.71 1.99
CA TRP A 27 -12.53 -8.76 1.74
C TRP A 27 -13.02 -7.65 0.81
N HIS A 28 -12.26 -6.57 0.58
CA HIS A 28 -12.56 -5.56 -0.45
C HIS A 28 -12.62 -6.17 -1.86
N HIS A 29 -11.92 -7.29 -2.09
CA HIS A 29 -11.87 -7.97 -3.37
C HIS A 29 -12.92 -9.06 -3.55
N ASN A 30 -13.77 -9.32 -2.55
CA ASN A 30 -14.85 -10.32 -2.62
C ASN A 30 -15.85 -10.08 -3.76
N SER A 31 -15.95 -8.84 -4.25
CA SER A 31 -16.80 -8.50 -5.40
C SER A 31 -16.41 -9.19 -6.72
N ARG A 32 -15.22 -9.82 -6.78
CA ARG A 32 -14.74 -10.59 -7.94
C ARG A 32 -15.17 -12.04 -7.81
N THR A 33 -15.90 -12.54 -8.81
CA THR A 33 -16.47 -13.91 -8.83
C THR A 33 -15.42 -15.02 -8.97
N ASP A 34 -14.21 -14.66 -9.41
CA ASP A 34 -13.07 -15.55 -9.61
C ASP A 34 -12.01 -15.42 -8.50
N ALA A 35 -12.30 -14.70 -7.42
CA ALA A 35 -11.41 -14.53 -6.28
C ALA A 35 -11.80 -15.41 -5.09
N ASP A 36 -10.79 -15.80 -4.30
CA ASP A 36 -11.02 -16.39 -2.99
C ASP A 36 -11.79 -15.42 -2.10
N GLN A 37 -12.89 -15.89 -1.51
CA GLN A 37 -13.76 -15.08 -0.67
C GLN A 37 -13.25 -15.06 0.76
N VAL A 38 -13.05 -13.87 1.31
CA VAL A 38 -12.60 -13.68 2.69
C VAL A 38 -13.76 -13.16 3.52
N HIS A 39 -14.03 -13.78 4.67
CA HIS A 39 -15.08 -13.27 5.55
C HIS A 39 -14.71 -11.84 6.01
N PRO A 40 -15.60 -10.85 5.86
CA PRO A 40 -15.34 -9.52 6.41
C PRO A 40 -15.44 -9.63 7.94
N GLU A 41 -14.28 -9.72 8.60
CA GLU A 41 -14.20 -9.56 10.05
C GLU A 41 -13.99 -8.07 10.40
N SER A 42 -14.38 -7.70 11.62
CA SER A 42 -14.47 -6.32 12.12
C SER A 42 -13.12 -5.58 12.28
N GLY A 43 -12.01 -6.10 11.75
CA GLY A 43 -10.66 -5.74 12.20
C GLY A 43 -9.64 -5.33 11.12
N GLY A 44 -10.00 -5.33 9.84
CA GLY A 44 -9.09 -5.00 8.74
C GLY A 44 -9.05 -3.50 8.40
N PRO A 45 -7.91 -2.96 7.91
CA PRO A 45 -7.86 -1.58 7.45
C PRO A 45 -8.61 -1.47 6.11
N ASP A 46 -9.54 -0.53 6.01
CA ASP A 46 -10.11 -0.15 4.71
C ASP A 46 -8.99 0.39 3.79
N TYR A 47 -8.08 1.13 4.39
CA TYR A 47 -6.90 1.67 3.74
C TYR A 47 -5.89 2.06 4.80
N ALA A 48 -4.65 1.62 4.65
CA ALA A 48 -3.53 2.21 5.38
C ALA A 48 -2.32 2.34 4.47
N GLU A 49 -1.53 3.39 4.69
CA GLU A 49 -0.38 3.75 3.86
C GLU A 49 0.86 3.92 4.75
N ARG A 50 2.00 3.48 4.24
CA ARG A 50 3.30 3.68 4.85
C ARG A 50 4.33 4.04 3.78
N GLU A 51 4.90 5.23 3.89
CA GLU A 51 5.91 5.73 2.95
C GLU A 51 7.32 5.45 3.45
N HIS A 52 8.29 5.56 2.53
CA HIS A 52 9.72 5.58 2.82
C HIS A 52 10.20 4.44 3.73
N SER A 53 9.63 3.25 3.54
CA SER A 53 9.96 2.06 4.33
C SER A 53 10.79 1.11 3.49
N SER A 54 11.67 0.33 4.11
CA SER A 54 12.28 -0.79 3.41
C SER A 54 11.21 -1.83 3.01
N LEU A 55 11.46 -2.61 1.97
CA LEU A 55 10.57 -3.71 1.58
C LEU A 55 10.29 -4.68 2.75
N GLU A 56 11.32 -4.99 3.54
CA GLU A 56 11.18 -5.86 4.71
C GLU A 56 10.23 -5.25 5.75
N GLU A 57 10.37 -3.96 6.06
CA GLU A 57 9.48 -3.28 7.00
C GLU A 57 8.04 -3.22 6.50
N ALA A 58 7.83 -3.00 5.20
CA ALA A 58 6.49 -3.04 4.61
C ALA A 58 5.84 -4.43 4.76
N VAL A 59 6.60 -5.50 4.50
CA VAL A 59 6.12 -6.89 4.66
C VAL A 59 5.87 -7.23 6.13
N ARG A 60 6.75 -6.81 7.05
CA ARG A 60 6.57 -7.00 8.50
C ARG A 60 5.33 -6.25 8.99
N TRP A 61 5.14 -5.02 8.52
CA TRP A 61 3.98 -4.20 8.84
C TRP A 61 2.68 -4.84 8.35
N ALA A 62 2.60 -5.29 7.10
CA ALA A 62 1.41 -5.96 6.59
C ALA A 62 1.09 -7.26 7.36
N ASN A 63 2.10 -8.03 7.75
CA ASN A 63 1.91 -9.23 8.58
C ASN A 63 1.50 -8.95 10.04
N SER A 64 1.58 -7.69 10.51
CA SER A 64 1.13 -7.34 11.86
C SER A 64 -0.38 -7.23 11.99
N PHE A 65 -1.11 -7.22 10.87
CA PHE A 65 -2.56 -7.19 10.88
C PHE A 65 -3.12 -8.58 11.22
N PRO A 66 -4.14 -8.66 12.09
CA PRO A 66 -4.80 -9.91 12.43
C PRO A 66 -5.61 -10.48 11.26
N GLU A 67 -6.12 -9.60 10.40
CA GLU A 67 -6.95 -9.97 9.25
C GLU A 67 -6.15 -10.19 7.96
N PRO A 68 -6.68 -11.00 7.02
CA PRO A 68 -6.13 -11.11 5.68
C PRO A 68 -6.06 -9.76 4.95
N VAL A 69 -4.87 -9.41 4.45
CA VAL A 69 -4.62 -8.14 3.75
C VAL A 69 -3.98 -8.35 2.38
N VAL A 70 -4.21 -7.39 1.50
CA VAL A 70 -3.46 -7.21 0.24
C VAL A 70 -2.43 -6.11 0.46
N LEU A 71 -1.17 -6.40 0.11
CA LEU A 71 -0.06 -5.44 0.18
C LEU A 71 0.25 -4.93 -1.23
N TYR A 72 0.16 -3.62 -1.43
CA TYR A 72 0.57 -2.95 -2.66
C TYR A 72 1.91 -2.25 -2.44
N LEU A 73 2.84 -2.42 -3.39
CA LEU A 73 4.17 -1.83 -3.33
C LEU A 73 4.37 -0.85 -4.49
N TYR A 74 4.96 0.30 -4.18
CA TYR A 74 5.24 1.38 -5.12
C TYR A 74 6.67 1.88 -4.95
N ASP A 75 7.22 2.48 -6.01
CA ASP A 75 8.50 3.16 -5.93
C ASP A 75 8.38 4.35 -4.96
N GLU A 76 9.48 4.70 -4.28
CA GLU A 76 9.57 5.87 -3.39
C GLU A 76 9.08 7.16 -4.08
N ASP A 77 9.47 7.35 -5.34
CA ASP A 77 9.15 8.54 -6.14
C ASP A 77 7.72 8.54 -6.73
N ALA A 78 6.95 7.47 -6.54
CA ALA A 78 5.59 7.38 -7.10
C ALA A 78 4.61 8.36 -6.44
N GLY A 79 5.01 8.96 -5.31
CA GLY A 79 4.27 9.93 -4.52
C GLY A 79 3.10 9.31 -3.76
N SER A 80 2.91 9.67 -2.49
CA SER A 80 1.57 9.57 -1.89
C SER A 80 0.65 10.57 -2.56
N ARG A 81 -0.64 10.27 -2.51
CA ARG A 81 -1.74 11.16 -2.89
C ARG A 81 -1.67 12.56 -2.23
N LYS A 82 -0.80 12.75 -1.20
CA LYS A 82 -0.54 14.03 -0.52
C LYS A 82 0.44 14.95 -1.24
N THR A 83 1.20 14.46 -2.23
CA THR A 83 2.26 15.25 -2.90
C THR A 83 1.70 16.19 -3.98
N VAL A 84 0.44 16.01 -4.38
CA VAL A 84 -0.24 16.89 -5.36
C VAL A 84 -0.44 18.32 -4.82
N CYS A 85 -0.42 18.53 -3.50
CA CYS A 85 -0.73 19.84 -2.91
C CYS A 85 0.48 20.76 -2.62
N ARG A 86 1.73 20.40 -2.93
CA ARG A 86 2.91 21.22 -2.56
C ARG A 86 3.55 22.07 -3.66
N HIS A 87 2.94 22.20 -4.83
CA HIS A 87 3.47 23.07 -5.89
C HIS A 87 2.45 24.11 -6.38
N SER A 88 2.36 25.23 -5.65
CA SER A 88 2.21 26.58 -6.25
C SER A 88 2.14 27.65 -5.15
N LYS A 89 3.29 27.99 -4.57
CA LYS A 89 3.53 29.39 -4.19
C LYS A 89 4.65 29.91 -5.09
N SER A 90 4.26 30.52 -6.21
CA SER A 90 5.16 31.46 -6.90
C SER A 90 5.42 32.64 -5.97
N PRO A 91 6.67 33.10 -5.79
CA PRO A 91 6.92 34.39 -5.18
C PRO A 91 6.40 35.46 -6.13
N ALA A 92 5.52 36.32 -5.64
CA ALA A 92 5.10 37.51 -6.37
C ALA A 92 6.31 38.46 -6.48
N SER A 93 6.84 38.59 -7.70
CA SER A 93 7.75 39.68 -8.06
C SER A 93 6.93 40.89 -8.51
N ARG A 94 6.85 41.92 -7.67
CA ARG A 94 7.01 43.35 -8.01
C ARG A 94 6.84 44.22 -6.78
#